data_AF-A0A3M9YPW5-F1
#
_entry.id   AF-A0A3M9YPW5-F1
#
_cell.length_a   1.000
_cell.length_b   1.000
_cell.length_c   1.000
_cell.angle_alpha   90.00
_cell.angle_beta   90.00
_cell.angle_gamma   90.00
#
_symmetry.space_group_name_H-M   'P 1'
#
loop_
_entity.id
_entity.type
_entity.pdbx_description
1 polymer ?
#
loop_
_entity_poly.entity_id
_entity_poly.type
_entity_poly.pdbx_seq_one_letter_code
_entity_poly.pdbx_strand_id
1 'polypeptide(L)'
;MSRQSAYRLRSRMKGLPFDLAWEVAFHHSYDVLAHAALDRALNGVEVPVFFQGEQVGAYRRYDERLTVALLGRFTAGGNPAFGRLGPMAERHARDFETLLGKLEEGELVDTGALLPHEPGEIEALHRSYSSIPANGRERAAFPCPSAMTDDELMAALQENGWKAPK
;
A
#
# COMPACT_ATOMS: atom_id res chain seq x y z
N MET A 1 -8.99 21.50 -16.90
CA MET A 1 -8.12 21.57 -15.70
C MET A 1 -6.69 21.24 -16.13
N SER A 2 -5.66 21.94 -15.63
CA SER A 2 -4.26 21.58 -15.96
C SER A 2 -3.71 20.54 -14.98
N ARG A 3 -2.67 19.78 -15.38
CA ARG A 3 -2.00 18.83 -14.49
C ARG A 3 -1.59 19.49 -13.16
N GLN A 4 -0.96 20.66 -13.25
CA GLN A 4 -0.52 21.40 -12.06
C GLN A 4 -1.68 21.77 -11.13
N SER A 5 -2.83 22.16 -11.67
CA SER A 5 -4.02 22.48 -10.87
C SER A 5 -4.59 21.25 -10.16
N ALA A 6 -4.59 20.08 -10.81
CA ALA A 6 -5.06 18.83 -10.21
C ALA A 6 -4.17 18.39 -9.03
N TYR A 7 -2.84 18.44 -9.18
CA TYR A 7 -1.93 18.11 -8.09
C TYR A 7 -1.99 19.12 -6.93
N ARG A 8 -2.22 20.41 -7.21
CA ARG A 8 -2.49 21.41 -6.17
C ARG A 8 -3.77 21.08 -5.40
N LEU A 9 -4.84 20.68 -6.08
CA LEU A 9 -6.10 20.27 -5.45
C LEU A 9 -5.86 19.06 -4.53
N ARG A 10 -5.20 18.00 -5.03
CA ARG A 10 -4.83 16.83 -4.22
C ARG A 10 -4.06 17.22 -2.96
N SER A 11 -3.09 18.14 -3.09
CA SER A 11 -2.28 18.57 -1.94
C SER A 11 -3.08 19.25 -0.84
N ARG A 12 -4.13 20.00 -1.21
CA ARG A 12 -5.02 20.69 -0.27
C ARG A 12 -6.01 19.75 0.39
N MET A 13 -6.44 18.72 -0.33
CA MET A 13 -7.42 17.74 0.13
C MET A 13 -6.80 16.55 0.86
N LYS A 14 -5.56 16.68 1.35
CA LYS A 14 -4.84 15.62 2.05
C LYS A 14 -5.68 15.02 3.18
N GLY A 15 -5.87 13.70 3.15
CA GLY A 15 -6.62 12.96 4.18
C GLY A 15 -8.14 13.07 4.07
N LEU A 16 -8.66 13.80 3.08
CA LEU A 16 -10.09 13.88 2.79
C LEU A 16 -10.52 12.81 1.78
N PRO A 17 -11.84 12.55 1.62
CA PRO A 17 -12.34 11.52 0.71
C PRO A 17 -11.86 11.67 -0.75
N PHE A 18 -11.66 12.90 -1.24
CA PHE A 18 -11.11 13.15 -2.58
C PHE A 18 -9.70 12.57 -2.74
N ASP A 19 -8.90 12.69 -1.70
CA ASP A 19 -7.53 12.19 -1.71
C ASP A 19 -7.47 10.67 -1.63
N LEU A 20 -8.40 10.05 -0.90
CA LEU A 20 -8.63 8.62 -0.95
C LEU A 20 -9.01 8.16 -2.36
N ALA A 21 -9.99 8.80 -2.99
CA ALA A 21 -10.39 8.49 -4.36
C ALA A 21 -9.23 8.66 -5.35
N TRP A 22 -8.35 9.65 -5.13
CA TRP A 22 -7.14 9.81 -5.94
C TRP A 22 -6.18 8.61 -5.78
N GLU A 23 -5.91 8.16 -4.55
CA GLU A 23 -5.06 6.99 -4.32
C GLU A 23 -5.68 5.73 -4.96
N VAL A 24 -7.00 5.53 -4.82
CA VAL A 24 -7.73 4.41 -5.46
C VAL A 24 -7.63 4.47 -6.99
N ALA A 25 -7.84 5.63 -7.60
CA ALA A 25 -7.65 5.80 -9.04
C ALA A 25 -6.21 5.51 -9.48
N PHE A 26 -5.23 5.87 -8.65
CA PHE A 26 -3.83 5.54 -8.89
C PHE A 26 -3.56 4.03 -8.79
N HIS A 27 -4.24 3.31 -7.88
CA HIS A 27 -4.16 1.84 -7.82
C HIS A 27 -4.59 1.20 -9.14
N HIS A 28 -5.71 1.62 -9.74
CA HIS A 28 -6.16 1.08 -11.03
C HIS A 28 -5.16 1.32 -12.18
N SER A 29 -4.32 2.36 -12.09
CA SER A 29 -3.27 2.59 -13.10
C SER A 29 -2.18 1.50 -13.10
N TYR A 30 -2.06 0.73 -12.01
CA TYR A 30 -1.13 -0.40 -11.94
C TYR A 30 -1.56 -1.57 -12.83
N ASP A 31 -2.86 -1.75 -13.11
CA ASP A 31 -3.31 -2.82 -14.01
C ASP A 31 -2.78 -2.58 -15.43
N VAL A 32 -2.84 -1.32 -15.88
CA VAL A 32 -2.29 -0.91 -17.18
C VAL A 32 -0.77 -1.09 -17.21
N LEU A 33 -0.10 -0.71 -16.12
CA LEU A 33 1.34 -0.89 -16.00
C LEU A 33 1.73 -2.38 -16.01
N ALA A 34 0.99 -3.23 -15.29
CA ALA A 34 1.19 -4.66 -15.24
C ALA A 34 1.00 -5.29 -16.64
N HIS A 35 -0.03 -4.87 -17.38
CA HIS A 35 -0.26 -5.32 -18.75
C HIS A 35 0.90 -4.92 -19.68
N ALA A 36 1.36 -3.67 -19.61
CA ALA A 36 2.49 -3.20 -20.40
C ALA A 36 3.81 -3.92 -20.02
N ALA A 37 3.98 -4.22 -18.74
CA ALA A 37 5.14 -4.95 -18.23
C ALA A 37 5.13 -6.43 -18.70
N LEU A 38 3.96 -7.08 -18.70
CA LEU A 38 3.77 -8.42 -19.24
C LEU A 38 4.06 -8.47 -20.74
N ASP A 39 3.53 -7.51 -21.50
CA ASP A 39 3.80 -7.40 -22.93
C ASP A 39 5.31 -7.28 -23.22
N ARG A 40 6.03 -6.43 -22.48
CA ARG A 40 7.49 -6.29 -22.61
C ARG A 40 8.25 -7.53 -22.17
N ALA A 41 7.74 -8.30 -21.22
CA ALA A 41 8.36 -9.55 -20.79
C ALA A 41 8.19 -10.65 -21.85
N LEU A 42 6.99 -10.79 -22.42
CA LEU A 42 6.69 -11.77 -23.46
C LEU A 42 7.36 -11.43 -24.79
N ASN A 43 7.26 -10.17 -25.20
CA ASN A 43 7.67 -9.74 -26.52
C ASN A 43 9.07 -9.13 -26.53
N GLY A 44 9.63 -8.69 -25.41
CA GLY A 44 10.89 -7.94 -25.36
C GLY A 44 10.78 -6.50 -25.88
N VAL A 45 11.86 -5.73 -25.79
CA VAL A 45 11.95 -4.35 -26.29
C VAL A 45 13.04 -4.27 -27.35
N GLU A 46 12.76 -3.60 -28.46
CA GLU A 46 13.78 -3.35 -29.49
C GLU A 46 14.77 -2.28 -29.03
N VAL A 47 16.06 -2.60 -29.07
CA VAL A 47 17.15 -1.70 -28.71
C VAL A 47 17.97 -1.43 -29.97
N PRO A 48 18.00 -0.18 -30.47
CA PRO A 48 18.81 0.17 -31.63
C PRO A 48 20.30 0.14 -31.29
N VAL A 49 21.11 -0.35 -32.23
CA VAL A 49 22.57 -0.34 -32.15
C VAL A 49 23.10 0.76 -33.07
N PHE A 50 23.83 1.71 -32.50
CA PHE A 50 24.43 2.81 -33.24
C PHE A 50 25.94 2.65 -33.34
N PHE A 51 26.50 2.97 -34.52
CA PHE A 51 27.92 3.07 -34.74
C PHE A 51 28.20 4.35 -35.53
N GLN A 52 29.07 5.21 -35.00
CA GLN A 52 29.38 6.53 -35.58
C GLN A 52 28.16 7.41 -35.89
N GLY A 53 27.10 7.33 -35.08
CA GLY A 53 25.90 8.14 -35.26
C GLY A 53 24.89 7.57 -36.26
N GLU A 54 25.23 6.48 -36.97
CA GLU A 54 24.30 5.76 -37.82
C GLU A 54 23.77 4.52 -37.11
N GLN A 55 22.48 4.24 -37.28
CA GLN A 55 21.88 3.01 -36.77
C GLN A 55 22.31 1.84 -37.66
N VAL A 56 23.14 0.96 -37.11
CA VAL A 56 23.70 -0.20 -37.83
C VAL A 56 22.91 -1.49 -37.59
N GLY A 57 21.96 -1.48 -36.65
CA GLY A 57 21.09 -2.62 -36.40
C GLY A 57 20.15 -2.41 -35.21
N ALA A 58 19.53 -3.50 -34.79
CA ALA A 58 18.74 -3.57 -33.57
C ALA A 58 18.78 -5.00 -33.00
N TYR A 59 18.63 -5.12 -31.68
CA TYR A 59 18.43 -6.41 -31.01
C TYR A 59 17.27 -6.32 -30.03
N ARG A 60 16.70 -7.48 -29.68
CA ARG A 60 15.62 -7.58 -28.71
C ARG A 60 16.20 -7.77 -27.32
N ARG A 61 15.85 -6.88 -26.38
CA ARG A 61 16.20 -6.99 -24.97
C ARG A 61 14.97 -7.36 -24.16
N TYR A 62 15.05 -8.45 -23.43
CA TYR A 62 14.06 -8.86 -22.44
C TYR A 62 14.56 -8.36 -21.08
N ASP A 63 14.12 -7.16 -20.67
CA ASP A 63 14.47 -6.60 -19.36
C ASP A 63 13.25 -6.65 -18.44
N GLU A 64 13.28 -7.59 -17.51
CA GLU A 64 12.18 -7.92 -16.61
C GLU A 64 12.33 -7.23 -15.25
N ARG A 65 13.39 -6.47 -15.03
CA ARG A 65 13.75 -5.95 -13.70
C ARG A 65 12.70 -5.00 -13.15
N LEU A 66 12.13 -4.14 -13.99
CA LEU A 66 11.03 -3.26 -13.60
C LEU A 66 9.76 -4.07 -13.31
N THR A 67 9.46 -5.08 -14.12
CA THR A 67 8.32 -5.98 -13.92
C THR A 67 8.42 -6.72 -12.59
N VAL A 68 9.57 -7.32 -12.29
CA VAL A 68 9.82 -8.02 -11.02
C VAL A 68 9.77 -7.06 -9.83
N ALA A 69 10.31 -5.86 -9.95
CA ALA A 69 10.23 -4.85 -8.90
C ALA A 69 8.78 -4.42 -8.61
N LEU A 70 7.93 -4.35 -9.63
CA LEU A 70 6.50 -4.05 -9.50
C LEU A 70 5.74 -5.23 -8.90
N LEU A 71 5.96 -6.46 -9.39
CA LEU A 71 5.36 -7.69 -8.86
C LEU A 71 5.69 -7.92 -7.38
N GLY A 72 6.96 -7.69 -7.00
CA GLY A 72 7.41 -7.73 -5.60
C GLY A 72 6.81 -6.62 -4.74
N ARG A 73 6.05 -5.70 -5.34
CA ARG A 73 5.34 -4.66 -4.62
C ARG A 73 3.82 -4.78 -4.65
N PHE A 74 3.28 -5.92 -5.08
CA PHE A 74 1.92 -6.26 -4.73
C PHE A 74 1.94 -7.05 -3.42
N THR A 75 0.97 -6.82 -2.54
CA THR A 75 0.72 -7.69 -1.38
C THR A 75 0.30 -9.06 -1.88
N ALA A 76 0.31 -10.07 -1.00
CA ALA A 76 -0.20 -11.41 -1.34
C ALA A 76 -1.65 -11.41 -1.85
N GLY A 77 -2.41 -10.33 -1.60
CA GLY A 77 -3.76 -10.10 -2.11
C GLY A 77 -3.84 -9.45 -3.49
N GLY A 78 -2.71 -9.21 -4.18
CA GLY A 78 -2.68 -8.58 -5.51
C GLY A 78 -2.79 -7.06 -5.51
N ASN A 79 -2.55 -6.40 -4.36
CA ASN A 79 -2.75 -4.94 -4.21
C ASN A 79 -1.41 -4.20 -4.13
N PRO A 80 -1.22 -3.06 -4.82
CA PRO A 80 0.02 -2.29 -4.70
C PRO A 80 0.30 -1.92 -3.24
N ALA A 81 1.44 -2.33 -2.69
CA ALA A 81 1.89 -2.03 -1.32
C ALA A 81 2.50 -0.61 -1.22
N PHE A 82 1.90 0.35 -1.92
CA PHE A 82 2.27 1.76 -1.95
C PHE A 82 1.02 2.62 -1.75
N GLY A 83 1.19 3.78 -1.14
CA GLY A 83 0.10 4.74 -0.95
C GLY A 83 0.03 5.16 0.51
N ARG A 84 -0.26 6.44 0.75
CA ARG A 84 -0.25 6.98 2.13
C ARG A 84 -1.42 6.50 3.00
N LEU A 85 -2.48 6.01 2.36
CA LEU A 85 -3.72 5.57 3.03
C LEU A 85 -3.78 4.04 3.20
N GLY A 86 -2.72 3.33 2.81
CA GLY A 86 -2.50 1.91 3.09
C GLY A 86 -3.74 1.03 2.85
N PRO A 87 -4.19 0.23 3.86
CA PRO A 87 -5.32 -0.70 3.72
C PRO A 87 -6.67 -0.05 3.38
N MET A 88 -6.88 1.26 3.61
CA MET A 88 -8.16 1.90 3.27
C MET A 88 -8.31 2.09 1.77
N ALA A 89 -7.25 2.51 1.08
CA ALA A 89 -7.27 2.59 -0.38
C ALA A 89 -7.56 1.22 -1.01
N GLU A 90 -7.03 0.13 -0.45
CA GLU A 90 -7.32 -1.23 -0.89
C GLU A 90 -8.80 -1.61 -0.77
N ARG A 91 -9.42 -1.32 0.38
CA ARG A 91 -10.84 -1.67 0.62
C ARG A 91 -11.75 -0.99 -0.39
N HIS A 92 -11.47 0.28 -0.69
CA HIS A 92 -12.26 1.05 -1.64
C HIS A 92 -11.89 0.79 -3.11
N ALA A 93 -10.71 0.23 -3.41
CA ALA A 93 -10.35 -0.14 -4.79
C ALA A 93 -11.21 -1.25 -5.37
N ARG A 94 -11.77 -2.14 -4.53
CA ARG A 94 -12.68 -3.20 -5.00
C ARG A 94 -14.06 -2.67 -5.39
N ASP A 95 -14.45 -1.53 -4.85
CA ASP A 95 -15.77 -0.94 -5.05
C ASP A 95 -15.62 0.58 -5.23
N PHE A 96 -14.88 0.94 -6.28
CA PHE A 96 -14.52 2.33 -6.55
C PHE A 96 -15.74 3.18 -6.92
N GLU A 97 -16.71 2.61 -7.64
CA GLU A 97 -17.95 3.29 -8.02
C GLU A 97 -18.75 3.72 -6.79
N THR A 98 -18.86 2.86 -5.78
CA THR A 98 -19.52 3.23 -4.52
C THR A 98 -18.75 4.34 -3.80
N LEU A 99 -17.41 4.33 -3.80
CA LEU A 99 -16.63 5.43 -3.24
C LEU A 99 -16.89 6.75 -4.01
N LEU A 100 -16.99 6.71 -5.33
CA LEU A 100 -17.27 7.90 -6.15
C LEU A 100 -18.67 8.46 -5.86
N GLY A 101 -19.69 7.60 -5.75
CA GLY A 101 -21.05 8.03 -5.40
C GLY A 101 -21.09 8.77 -4.05
N LYS A 102 -20.40 8.23 -3.03
CA LYS A 102 -20.28 8.91 -1.72
C LYS A 102 -19.59 10.26 -1.82
N LEU A 103 -18.58 10.37 -2.67
CA LEU A 103 -17.85 11.61 -2.89
C LEU A 103 -18.73 12.67 -3.58
N GLU A 104 -19.54 12.26 -4.55
CA GLU A 104 -20.50 13.13 -5.25
C GLU A 104 -21.60 13.65 -4.32
N GLU A 105 -22.07 12.80 -3.41
CA GLU A 105 -23.06 13.15 -2.38
C GLU A 105 -22.45 13.97 -1.23
N GLY A 106 -21.11 14.05 -1.14
CA GLY A 106 -20.39 14.75 -0.07
C GLY A 106 -20.41 14.00 1.26
N GLU A 107 -20.65 12.69 1.24
CA GLU A 107 -20.64 11.85 2.43
C GLU A 107 -19.23 11.76 3.02
N LEU A 108 -19.14 11.71 4.35
CA LEU A 108 -17.87 11.45 5.03
C LEU A 108 -17.49 9.97 4.84
N VAL A 109 -16.30 9.76 4.29
CA VAL A 109 -15.69 8.43 4.17
C VAL A 109 -14.50 8.37 5.12
N ASP A 110 -14.41 7.29 5.89
CA ASP A 110 -13.23 7.02 6.69
C ASP A 110 -12.04 6.75 5.77
N THR A 111 -11.09 7.68 5.76
CA THR A 111 -9.93 7.64 4.87
C THR A 111 -8.78 6.84 5.45
N GLY A 112 -8.80 6.54 6.76
CA GLY A 112 -7.65 6.01 7.49
C GLY A 112 -6.42 6.93 7.46
N ALA A 113 -6.60 8.20 7.10
CA ALA A 113 -5.53 9.18 7.09
C ALA A 113 -5.15 9.54 8.53
N LEU A 114 -3.87 9.38 8.87
CA LEU A 114 -3.36 9.78 10.18
C LEU A 114 -3.64 11.26 10.42
N LEU A 115 -4.31 11.55 11.54
CA LEU A 115 -4.50 12.92 12.00
C LEU A 115 -3.16 13.47 12.54
N PRO A 116 -2.94 14.80 12.54
CA PRO A 116 -1.68 15.38 13.00
C PRO A 116 -1.28 15.03 14.45
N HIS A 117 -2.24 14.61 15.27
CA HIS A 117 -2.03 14.20 16.66
C HIS A 117 -1.88 12.69 16.84
N GLU A 118 -2.04 11.89 15.78
CA GLU A 118 -1.85 10.45 15.82
C GLU A 118 -0.38 10.11 15.64
N PRO A 119 0.12 9.06 16.32
CA PRO A 119 1.50 8.62 16.17
C PRO A 119 1.76 8.28 14.69
N GLY A 120 2.87 8.77 14.15
CA GLY A 120 3.26 8.49 12.76
C GLY A 120 3.45 6.98 12.52
N GLU A 121 3.44 6.56 11.26
CA GLU A 121 3.53 5.14 10.86
C GLU A 121 4.72 4.41 11.52
N ILE A 122 5.90 5.04 11.60
CA ILE A 122 7.09 4.48 12.25
C ILE A 122 6.87 4.30 13.76
N GLU A 123 6.20 5.26 14.41
CA GLU A 123 5.90 5.22 15.84
C GLU A 123 4.81 4.18 16.16
N ALA A 124 3.81 4.04 15.29
CA ALA A 124 2.81 3.00 15.37
C ALA A 124 3.42 1.60 15.19
N LEU A 125 4.31 1.42 14.20
CA LEU A 125 5.06 0.17 14.01
C LEU A 125 5.97 -0.13 15.20
N HIS A 126 6.66 0.87 15.74
CA HIS A 126 7.41 0.72 16.99
C HIS A 126 6.51 0.28 18.14
N ARG A 127 5.30 0.83 18.27
CA ARG A 127 4.35 0.41 19.33
C ARG A 127 3.86 -1.04 19.14
N SER A 128 3.65 -1.46 17.89
CA SER A 128 3.12 -2.78 17.57
C SER A 128 4.17 -3.89 17.60
N TYR A 129 5.43 -3.57 17.32
CA TYR A 129 6.51 -4.57 17.14
C TYR A 129 7.72 -4.37 18.05
N SER A 130 7.78 -3.32 18.87
CA SER A 130 8.87 -3.17 19.84
C SER A 130 8.65 -4.08 21.04
N SER A 131 9.63 -4.95 21.28
CA SER A 131 9.79 -5.71 22.52
C SER A 131 10.30 -4.87 23.69
N ILE A 132 10.64 -3.59 23.44
CA ILE A 132 11.16 -2.66 24.45
C ILE A 132 9.96 -1.84 24.95
N PRO A 133 9.57 -1.96 26.23
CA PRO A 133 8.52 -1.11 26.78
C PRO A 133 8.96 0.35 26.65
N ALA A 134 8.21 1.13 25.86
CA ALA A 134 8.43 2.56 25.78
C ALA A 134 8.24 3.16 27.18
N ASN A 135 9.27 3.84 27.70
CA ASN A 135 9.25 4.51 28.99
C ASN A 135 7.90 5.24 29.21
N GLY A 136 7.06 4.69 30.10
CA GLY A 136 5.91 5.38 30.66
C GLY A 136 4.55 5.25 29.95
N ARG A 137 4.31 4.28 29.04
CA ARG A 137 2.94 3.99 28.58
C ARG A 137 2.61 2.49 28.66
N GLU A 138 1.59 2.18 29.45
CA GLU A 138 1.35 0.89 30.10
C GLU A 138 0.86 -0.27 29.22
N ARG A 139 0.69 -0.13 27.91
CA ARG A 139 0.17 -1.24 27.08
C ARG A 139 0.74 -1.23 25.65
N ALA A 140 1.72 -2.10 25.39
CA ALA A 140 1.88 -2.68 24.05
C ALA A 140 0.67 -3.60 23.80
N ALA A 141 0.09 -3.57 22.59
CA ALA A 141 -1.12 -4.34 22.29
C ALA A 141 -0.92 -5.85 22.44
N PHE A 142 0.34 -6.33 22.35
CA PHE A 142 0.72 -7.68 22.75
C PHE A 142 2.15 -7.61 23.35
N PRO A 143 2.36 -7.86 24.66
CA PRO A 143 3.71 -8.12 25.15
C PRO A 143 4.28 -9.32 24.41
N CYS A 144 5.59 -9.35 24.18
CA CYS A 144 6.23 -10.51 23.57
C CYS A 144 5.81 -11.77 24.34
N PRO A 145 5.29 -12.83 23.67
CA PRO A 145 4.76 -13.99 24.37
C PRO A 145 5.84 -14.73 25.19
N SER A 146 7.12 -14.55 24.84
CA SER A 146 8.27 -15.05 25.58
C SER A 146 8.57 -14.30 26.89
N ALA A 147 7.93 -13.15 27.14
CA ALA A 147 8.01 -12.42 28.40
C ALA A 147 6.85 -12.76 29.36
N MET A 148 5.84 -13.48 28.88
CA MET A 148 4.71 -13.94 29.68
C MET A 148 5.07 -15.29 30.30
N THR A 149 4.60 -15.53 31.52
CA THR A 149 4.60 -16.89 32.06
C THR A 149 3.59 -17.75 31.29
N ASP A 150 3.79 -19.07 31.29
CA ASP A 150 2.90 -20.00 30.56
C ASP A 150 1.43 -19.81 30.98
N ASP A 151 1.15 -19.55 32.26
CA ASP A 151 -0.20 -19.31 32.77
C ASP A 151 -0.81 -18.00 32.23
N GLU A 152 -0.03 -16.92 32.17
CA GLU A 152 -0.48 -15.63 31.62
C GLU A 152 -0.74 -15.72 30.12
N LEU A 153 0.12 -16.44 29.39
CA LEU A 153 -0.04 -16.64 27.96
C LEU A 153 -1.32 -17.42 27.67
N MET A 154 -1.59 -18.47 28.44
CA MET A 154 -2.79 -19.29 28.28
C MET A 154 -4.07 -18.53 28.62
N ALA A 155 -4.05 -17.65 29.62
CA ALA A 155 -5.17 -16.78 29.96
C ALA A 155 -5.49 -15.79 28.84
N ALA A 156 -4.47 -15.11 28.29
CA ALA A 156 -4.64 -14.16 27.18
C ALA A 156 -5.16 -14.85 25.90
N LEU A 157 -4.71 -16.08 25.63
CA LEU A 157 -5.21 -16.88 24.51
C LEU A 157 -6.68 -17.25 24.70
N GLN A 158 -7.08 -17.65 25.92
CA GLN A 158 -8.47 -17.99 26.23
C GLN A 158 -9.42 -16.80 26.13
N GLU A 159 -9.01 -15.61 26.59
CA GLU A 159 -9.78 -14.36 26.44
C GLU A 159 -10.02 -13.99 24.97
N ASN A 160 -9.06 -14.33 24.09
CA ASN A 160 -9.16 -14.10 22.65
C ASN A 160 -9.74 -15.30 21.88
N GLY A 161 -10.44 -16.20 22.58
CA GLY A 161 -11.26 -17.24 21.96
C GLY A 161 -10.55 -18.55 21.65
N TRP A 162 -9.29 -18.74 22.09
CA TRP A 162 -8.61 -20.02 21.99
C TRP A 162 -9.20 -21.02 22.99
N LYS A 163 -9.52 -22.23 22.53
CA LYS A 163 -9.98 -23.34 23.37
C LYS A 163 -8.98 -24.49 23.26
N ALA A 164 -8.61 -25.07 24.39
CA ALA A 164 -7.71 -26.22 24.40
C ALA A 164 -8.30 -27.36 23.56
N PRO A 165 -7.48 -28.07 22.75
CA PRO A 165 -7.93 -29.27 22.08
C PRO A 165 -8.31 -30.34 23.13
N LYS A 166 -9.40 -31.08 22.87
CA LYS A 166 -9.85 -32.20 23.71
C LYS A 166 -8.91 -33.39 23.59
#